data_AF-X8C8A0-F1
#
_entry.id   AF-X8C8A0-F1
#
_cell.length_a   1.000
_cell.length_b   1.000
_cell.length_c   1.000
_cell.angle_alpha   90.00
_cell.angle_beta   90.00
_cell.angle_gamma   90.00
#
_symmetry.space_group_name_H-M   'P 1'
#
loop_
_entity.id
_entity.type
_entity.pdbx_description
1 polymer ?
#
loop_
_entity_poly.entity_id
_entity_poly.type
_entity_poly.pdbx_seq_one_letter_code
_entity_poly.pdbx_strand_id
1 'polypeptide(L)' 'MIVLAAPQDQVEQHALELVRRHGLRAMDAWHLAVAAIVVPPLLDRGEPKAFASRDQAQRKVAEELGFIAI' A
#
# COMPACT_ATOMS: atom_id res chain seq x y z
N MET A 1 16.83 -3.90 15.30
CA MET A 1 16.30 -3.19 14.13
C MET A 1 15.85 -4.25 13.13
N ILE A 2 14.54 -4.37 12.88
CA ILE A 2 14.03 -5.29 11.85
C ILE A 2 14.10 -4.54 10.52
N VAL A 3 14.90 -5.05 9.59
CA VAL A 3 14.89 -4.57 8.19
C VAL A 3 13.82 -5.38 7.47
N LEU A 4 12.79 -4.69 6.99
CA LEU A 4 11.81 -5.30 6.10
C LEU A 4 12.22 -5.08 4.66
N ALA A 5 12.25 -6.17 3.90
CA ALA A 5 12.40 -6.12 2.46
C ALA A 5 11.02 -6.32 1.82
N ALA A 6 10.75 -5.56 0.77
CA ALA A 6 9.72 -5.89 -0.20
C ALA A 6 10.47 -6.24 -1.50
N PRO A 7 10.50 -7.52 -1.92
CA PRO A 7 11.12 -7.90 -3.19
C PRO A 7 10.57 -7.03 -4.32
N GLN A 8 11.46 -6.48 -5.14
CA GLN A 8 11.09 -5.48 -6.15
C GLN A 8 10.07 -6.04 -7.15
N ASP A 9 10.26 -7.28 -7.59
CA ASP A 9 9.35 -8.01 -8.45
C ASP A 9 7.94 -8.12 -7.86
N GLN A 10 7.83 -8.38 -6.56
CA GLN A 10 6.55 -8.44 -5.86
C GLN A 10 5.87 -7.06 -5.79
N VAL A 11 6.65 -6.01 -5.52
CA VAL A 11 6.13 -4.63 -5.50
C VAL A 11 5.65 -4.22 -6.89
N GLU A 12 6.44 -4.50 -7.93
CA GLU A 12 6.11 -4.18 -9.33
C GLU A 12 4.85 -4.90 -9.78
N GLN A 13 4.74 -6.20 -9.50
CA GLN A 13 3.54 -6.97 -9.83
C GLN A 13 2.31 -6.39 -9.14
N HIS A 14 2.40 -6.13 -7.83
CA HIS A 14 1.27 -5.61 -7.06
C HIS A 14 0.89 -4.19 -7.50
N ALA A 15 1.88 -3.32 -7.77
CA ALA A 15 1.64 -1.99 -8.30
C ALA A 15 0.97 -2.02 -9.68
N LEU A 16 1.43 -2.91 -10.58
CA LEU A 16 0.81 -3.09 -11.89
C LEU A 16 -0.66 -3.53 -11.79
N GLU A 17 -0.97 -4.44 -10.86
CA GLU A 17 -2.35 -4.85 -10.59
C GLU A 17 -3.21 -3.67 -10.11
N LEU A 18 -2.69 -2.84 -9.20
CA LEU A 18 -3.40 -1.66 -8.69
C LEU A 18 -3.64 -0.62 -9.80
N VAL A 19 -2.65 -0.37 -10.67
CA VAL A 19 -2.82 0.50 -11.84
C VAL A 19 -3.92 -0.03 -12.76
N ARG A 20 -3.91 -1.34 -13.07
CA ARG A 20 -4.89 -1.95 -13.97
C ARG A 20 -6.32 -1.93 -13.41
N ARG A 21 -6.47 -2.14 -12.11
CA ARG A 21 -7.79 -2.21 -11.47
C ARG A 21 -8.38 -0.84 -11.15
N HIS A 22 -7.56 0.11 -10.71
CA HIS A 22 -8.03 1.37 -10.16
C HIS A 22 -7.64 2.60 -10.98
N GLY A 23 -6.84 2.44 -12.04
CA GLY A 23 -6.41 3.55 -12.89
C GLY A 23 -5.48 4.55 -12.19
N LEU A 24 -4.79 4.12 -11.13
CA LEU A 24 -3.85 4.96 -10.40
C LEU A 24 -2.62 5.30 -11.25
N ARG A 25 -1.99 6.45 -10.95
CA ARG A 25 -0.63 6.71 -11.44
C ARG A 25 0.30 5.64 -10.89
N ALA A 26 1.27 5.22 -11.70
CA ALA A 26 2.21 4.15 -11.33
C ALA A 26 2.88 4.40 -9.97
N MET A 27 3.21 5.66 -9.66
CA MET A 27 3.87 5.98 -8.40
C MET A 27 2.95 5.85 -7.18
N ASP A 28 1.68 6.25 -7.31
CA ASP A 28 0.71 6.10 -6.23
C ASP A 28 0.41 4.64 -5.93
N ALA A 29 0.33 3.81 -6.99
CA ALA A 29 0.18 2.37 -6.89
C ALA A 29 1.39 1.70 -6.24
N TRP A 30 2.61 2.14 -6.55
CA TRP A 30 3.83 1.61 -5.94
C TRP A 30 3.88 1.90 -4.43
N HIS A 31 3.52 3.12 -4.00
CA HIS A 31 3.44 3.45 -2.58
C HIS A 31 2.46 2.54 -1.84
N LEU A 32 1.29 2.28 -2.42
CA LEU A 32 0.29 1.37 -1.86
C LEU A 32 0.77 -0.08 -1.85
N ALA A 33 1.42 -0.54 -2.92
CA ALA A 33 1.98 -1.89 -3.01
C ALA A 33 3.04 -2.13 -1.93
N VAL A 34 3.97 -1.19 -1.75
CA VAL A 34 4.97 -1.26 -0.68
C VAL A 34 4.27 -1.31 0.68
N ALA A 35 3.36 -0.37 0.97
CA ALA A 35 2.66 -0.33 2.25
C ALA A 35 1.89 -1.63 2.53
N ALA A 36 1.20 -2.18 1.53
CA ALA A 36 0.44 -3.42 1.66
C ALA A 36 1.33 -4.64 1.95
N ILE A 37 2.60 -4.62 1.54
CA ILE A 37 3.56 -5.70 1.78
C ILE A 37 4.26 -5.51 3.14
N VAL A 38 4.74 -4.30 3.43
CA VAL A 38 5.64 -4.07 4.57
C VAL A 38 4.92 -3.74 5.87
N VAL A 39 3.73 -3.13 5.82
CA VAL A 39 3.03 -2.70 7.05
C VAL A 39 2.44 -3.88 7.83
N PRO A 40 1.73 -4.86 7.23
CA PRO A 40 1.12 -5.95 8.00
C PRO A 40 2.05 -6.69 8.97
N PRO A 41 3.31 -7.06 8.63
CA PRO A 41 4.20 -7.75 9.57
C PRO A 41 4.73 -6.85 10.71
N LEU A 42 4.52 -5.53 10.66
CA LEU A 42 4.93 -4.61 11.72
C LEU A 42 3.87 -4.42 12.81
N LEU A 43 2.62 -4.78 12.53
CA LEU A 43 1.49 -4.46 13.40
C LEU A 43 1.42 -5.42 14.59
N ASP A 44 1.15 -4.86 15.76
CA ASP A 44 0.71 -5.65 16.91
C ASP A 44 -0.73 -6.17 16.69
N ARG A 45 -1.12 -7.18 17.49
CA ARG A 45 -2.46 -7.77 17.39
C ARG A 45 -3.53 -6.72 17.68
N GLY A 46 -4.31 -6.37 16.66
CA GLY A 46 -5.41 -5.40 16.75
C GLY A 46 -4.99 -3.94 16.51
N GLU A 47 -3.71 -3.70 16.22
CA GLU A 47 -3.24 -2.37 15.82
C GLU A 47 -3.77 -2.02 14.42
N PRO A 48 -4.40 -0.83 14.24
CA PRO A 48 -4.87 -0.41 12.93
C PRO A 48 -3.70 -0.01 12.03
N LYS A 49 -3.80 -0.29 10.73
CA LYS A 49 -2.91 0.27 9.72
C LYS A 49 -3.51 1.52 9.09
N ALA A 50 -2.71 2.57 8.96
CA ALA A 50 -3.13 3.83 8.35
C ALA A 50 -2.23 4.17 7.15
N PHE A 51 -2.78 4.91 6.18
CA PHE A 51 -2.07 5.36 4.99
C PHE A 51 -2.33 6.85 4.79
N ALA A 52 -1.28 7.66 4.89
CA ALA A 52 -1.39 9.10 4.78
C ALA A 52 -1.25 9.56 3.32
N SER A 53 -2.24 10.26 2.78
CA SER A 53 -2.14 10.85 1.44
C SER A 53 -3.06 12.05 1.27
N ARG A 54 -2.62 13.00 0.44
CA ARG A 54 -3.45 14.12 -0.03
C ARG A 54 -4.18 13.80 -1.33
N ASP A 55 -3.83 12.70 -1.98
CA ASP A 55 -4.42 12.28 -3.25
C ASP A 55 -5.69 11.45 -2.98
N GLN A 56 -6.84 11.96 -3.42
CA GLN A 56 -8.13 11.34 -3.13
C GLN A 56 -8.28 9.95 -3.75
N ALA A 57 -7.74 9.72 -4.95
CA ALA A 57 -7.82 8.42 -5.62
C ALA A 57 -6.96 7.40 -4.88
N GLN A 58 -5.75 7.79 -4.46
CA GLN A 58 -4.87 6.93 -3.69
C GLN A 58 -5.46 6.57 -2.33
N ARG A 59 -6.08 7.54 -1.63
CA ARG A 59 -6.77 7.31 -0.34
C ARG A 59 -7.87 6.27 -0.47
N LYS A 60 -8.73 6.38 -1.49
CA LYS A 60 -9.81 5.44 -1.72
C LYS A 60 -9.30 4.00 -1.90
N VAL A 61 -8.23 3.83 -2.69
CA VAL A 61 -7.63 2.50 -2.89
C VAL A 61 -6.95 2.02 -1.61
N ALA A 62 -6.35 2.90 -0.80
CA ALA A 62 -5.82 2.53 0.51
C ALA A 62 -6.90 1.95 1.44
N GLU A 63 -8.09 2.56 1.46
CA GLU A 63 -9.24 2.05 2.22
C GLU A 63 -9.69 0.67 1.73
N GLU A 64 -9.75 0.45 0.42
CA GLU A 64 -10.04 -0.87 -0.16
C GLU A 64 -8.99 -1.93 0.21
N LEU A 65 -7.74 -1.52 0.43
CA LEU A 65 -6.65 -2.37 0.95
C LEU A 65 -6.69 -2.54 2.49
N GLY A 66 -7.69 -1.97 3.15
CA GLY A 66 -7.91 -2.08 4.60
C GLY A 66 -7.09 -1.10 5.44
N PHE A 67 -6.57 -0.01 4.84
CA PHE A 67 -5.94 1.07 5.58
C PHE A 67 -6.97 2.14 5.99
N ILE A 68 -6.75 2.76 7.14
CA ILE A 68 -7.41 4.02 7.47
C ILE A 68 -6.72 5.14 6.68
N ALA A 69 -7.41 5.77 5.74
CA ALA A 69 -6.83 6.86 4.95
C ALA A 69 -6.86 8.19 5.72
N ILE A 70 -5.67 8.70 6.05
CA ILE A 70 -5.47 9.93 6.84
C ILE A 70 -4.91 11.08 5.99
#